data_AF-A0AAU6XZ64-F1
#
_entry.id   AF-A0AAU6XZ64-F1
#
_cell.length_a   1.000
_cell.length_b   1.000
_cell.length_c   1.000
_cell.angle_alpha   90.00
_cell.angle_beta   90.00
_cell.angle_gamma   90.00
#
_symmetry.space_group_name_H-M   'P 1'
#
loop_
_entity.id
_entity.type
_entity.pdbx_description
1 polymer ?
#
loop_
_entity_poly.entity_id
_entity_poly.type
_entity_poly.pdbx_seq_one_letter_code
_entity_poly.pdbx_strand_id
1 'polypeptide(L)'
;MRTFFEQLANGDVELTEDLIKDDGFLHAYFATVNYVLLNRSKLKIKAFAEILKSLYRDQLNMDEFEEIEQIFNELSEREFLILSVKYEFEKHAASDTRELNPAQRTSTYWADFKNEIKNKFGIEADELNSMLLRVQRTGCYNRHKGYWDESNEEEGNTTPIFARLRTVVSFEQ
;
A
#
# COMPACT_ATOMS: atom_id res chain seq x y z
N MET A 1 -18.34 9.01 4.89
CA MET A 1 -19.43 8.99 3.89
C MET A 1 -19.34 10.08 2.84
N ARG A 2 -19.48 11.38 3.15
CA ARG A 2 -19.42 12.43 2.12
C ARG A 2 -18.16 12.36 1.23
N THR A 3 -16.97 12.28 1.84
CA THR A 3 -15.69 12.13 1.12
C THR A 3 -15.64 10.89 0.22
N PHE A 4 -16.28 9.79 0.62
CA PHE A 4 -16.32 8.56 -0.16
C PHE A 4 -17.13 8.74 -1.44
N PHE A 5 -18.36 9.26 -1.32
CA PHE A 5 -19.21 9.51 -2.49
C PHE A 5 -18.64 10.59 -3.40
N GLU A 6 -18.03 11.64 -2.85
CA GLU A 6 -17.30 12.63 -3.64
C GLU A 6 -16.14 11.96 -4.42
N GLN A 7 -15.37 11.08 -3.78
CA GLN A 7 -14.27 10.37 -4.44
C GLN A 7 -14.77 9.35 -5.47
N LEU A 8 -15.90 8.68 -5.22
CA LEU A 8 -16.52 7.72 -6.14
C LEU A 8 -17.09 8.44 -7.37
N ALA A 9 -17.71 9.61 -7.17
CA ALA A 9 -18.20 10.47 -8.25
C ALA A 9 -17.08 11.12 -9.04
N ASN A 10 -15.88 11.27 -8.45
CA ASN A 10 -14.69 11.74 -9.14
C ASN A 10 -14.06 10.60 -9.96
N GLY A 11 -14.40 10.53 -11.25
CA GLY A 11 -13.79 9.63 -12.23
C GLY A 11 -14.74 9.19 -13.34
N ASP A 12 -14.24 8.32 -14.22
CA ASP A 12 -14.95 7.89 -15.44
C ASP A 12 -15.86 6.66 -15.26
N VAL A 13 -16.21 6.27 -14.03
CA VAL A 13 -17.08 5.10 -13.80
C VAL A 13 -18.54 5.55 -13.78
N GLU A 14 -19.27 5.30 -14.87
CA GLU A 14 -20.70 5.54 -14.95
C GLU A 14 -21.48 4.40 -14.27
N LEU A 15 -22.28 4.73 -13.24
CA LEU A 15 -23.12 3.77 -12.54
C LEU A 15 -24.37 3.46 -13.37
N THR A 16 -24.26 2.50 -14.28
CA THR A 16 -25.38 2.04 -15.12
C THR A 16 -26.35 1.17 -14.31
N GLU A 17 -27.59 1.02 -14.79
CA GLU A 17 -28.60 0.19 -14.12
C GLU A 17 -28.20 -1.29 -14.07
N ASP A 18 -27.48 -1.77 -15.10
CA ASP A 18 -26.96 -3.13 -15.15
C ASP A 18 -25.87 -3.36 -14.10
N LEU A 19 -24.99 -2.38 -13.90
CA LEU A 19 -23.94 -2.46 -12.88
C LEU A 19 -24.52 -2.50 -11.46
N ILE A 20 -25.57 -1.73 -11.18
CA ILE A 20 -26.21 -1.70 -9.86
C ILE A 20 -26.93 -3.02 -9.53
N LYS A 21 -27.32 -3.79 -10.56
CA LYS A 21 -27.95 -5.11 -10.41
C LYS A 21 -26.95 -6.26 -10.36
N ASP A 22 -25.67 -5.99 -10.59
CA ASP A 22 -24.62 -6.99 -10.51
C ASP A 22 -24.33 -7.36 -9.04
N ASP A 23 -24.42 -8.65 -8.72
CA ASP A 23 -24.21 -9.15 -7.36
C ASP A 23 -22.76 -8.90 -6.90
N GLY A 24 -21.80 -8.97 -7.82
CA GLY A 24 -20.39 -8.65 -7.55
C GLY A 24 -20.23 -7.17 -7.19
N PHE A 25 -20.89 -6.28 -7.92
CA PHE A 25 -20.93 -4.86 -7.59
C PHE A 25 -21.50 -4.60 -6.22
N LEU A 26 -22.68 -5.15 -5.92
CA LEU A 26 -23.31 -4.96 -4.63
C LEU A 26 -22.43 -5.49 -3.49
N HIS A 27 -21.82 -6.67 -3.67
CA HIS A 27 -20.90 -7.23 -2.69
C HIS A 27 -19.72 -6.31 -2.41
N ALA A 28 -18.95 -5.95 -3.45
CA ALA A 28 -17.78 -5.08 -3.34
C ALA A 28 -18.14 -3.70 -2.76
N TYR A 29 -19.25 -3.12 -3.20
CA TYR A 29 -19.76 -1.86 -2.68
C TYR A 29 -20.11 -1.93 -1.20
N PHE A 30 -20.87 -2.94 -0.75
CA PHE A 30 -21.25 -3.07 0.65
C PHE A 30 -20.06 -3.40 1.55
N ALA A 31 -19.12 -4.22 1.09
CA ALA A 31 -17.86 -4.48 1.80
C ALA A 31 -17.09 -3.17 2.04
N THR A 32 -16.90 -2.40 0.97
CA THR A 32 -16.20 -1.10 1.01
C THR A 32 -16.93 -0.10 1.92
N VAL A 33 -18.26 0.00 1.81
CA VAL A 33 -19.07 0.94 2.61
C VAL A 33 -19.00 0.61 4.10
N ASN A 34 -19.09 -0.68 4.47
CA ASN A 34 -18.97 -1.10 5.85
C ASN A 34 -17.63 -0.65 6.45
N TYR A 35 -16.55 -0.76 5.68
CA TYR A 35 -15.26 -0.25 6.12
C TYR A 35 -15.24 1.28 6.27
N VAL A 36 -15.72 2.00 5.25
CA VAL A 36 -15.75 3.47 5.22
C VAL A 36 -16.58 4.05 6.36
N LEU A 37 -17.66 3.38 6.77
CA LEU A 37 -18.50 3.79 7.90
C LEU A 37 -17.77 3.72 9.25
N LEU A 38 -16.88 2.75 9.40
CA LEU A 38 -16.12 2.53 10.64
C LEU A 38 -14.83 3.36 10.71
N ASN A 39 -14.36 3.89 9.58
CA ASN A 39 -13.11 4.63 9.50
C ASN A 39 -13.31 6.15 9.54
N ARG A 40 -12.39 6.86 10.22
CA ARG A 40 -12.38 8.33 10.29
C ARG A 40 -11.29 8.97 9.41
N SER A 41 -10.32 8.18 8.95
CA SER A 41 -9.25 8.68 8.09
C SER A 41 -9.80 9.01 6.71
N LYS A 42 -9.74 10.30 6.34
CA LYS A 42 -10.08 10.74 4.98
C LYS A 42 -9.20 10.06 3.94
N LEU A 43 -7.94 9.81 4.27
CA LEU A 43 -6.97 9.17 3.40
C LEU A 43 -7.39 7.73 3.10
N LYS A 44 -7.71 6.94 4.13
CA LYS A 44 -8.25 5.59 3.96
C LYS A 44 -9.53 5.63 3.15
N ILE A 45 -10.48 6.48 3.50
CA ILE A 45 -11.77 6.58 2.80
C ILE A 45 -11.59 6.84 1.29
N LYS A 46 -10.68 7.75 0.93
CA LYS A 46 -10.37 8.02 -0.49
C LYS A 46 -9.76 6.79 -1.17
N ALA A 47 -8.80 6.14 -0.52
CA ALA A 47 -8.13 4.97 -1.06
C ALA A 47 -9.10 3.79 -1.28
N PHE A 48 -10.05 3.55 -0.38
CA PHE A 48 -11.09 2.53 -0.58
C PHE A 48 -12.01 2.84 -1.77
N ALA A 49 -12.30 4.12 -2.02
CA ALA A 49 -13.01 4.50 -3.23
C ALA A 49 -12.18 4.24 -4.51
N GLU A 50 -10.85 4.47 -4.48
CA GLU A 50 -9.99 4.13 -5.62
C GLU A 50 -9.90 2.62 -5.86
N ILE A 51 -9.74 1.81 -4.81
CA ILE A 51 -9.72 0.33 -4.93
C ILE A 51 -11.02 -0.17 -5.57
N LEU A 52 -12.17 0.33 -5.12
CA LEU A 52 -13.47 -0.01 -5.70
C LEU A 52 -13.56 0.42 -7.16
N LYS A 53 -13.08 1.63 -7.52
CA LYS A 53 -13.06 2.08 -8.91
C LYS A 53 -12.13 1.25 -9.79
N SER A 54 -11.02 0.75 -9.25
CA SER A 54 -10.09 -0.10 -10.00
C SER A 54 -10.71 -1.44 -10.41
N LEU A 55 -11.66 -1.99 -9.63
CA LEU A 55 -12.46 -3.15 -10.05
C LEU A 55 -13.26 -2.86 -11.33
N TYR A 56 -13.93 -1.71 -11.41
CA TYR A 56 -14.77 -1.35 -12.58
C TYR A 56 -14.03 -0.70 -13.74
N ARG A 57 -12.73 -0.42 -13.58
CA ARG A 57 -11.84 -0.01 -14.67
C ARG A 57 -11.10 -1.20 -15.28
N ASP A 58 -11.52 -2.42 -14.97
CA ASP A 58 -10.86 -3.68 -15.34
C ASP A 58 -9.38 -3.72 -14.92
N GLN A 59 -9.00 -2.95 -13.89
CA GLN A 59 -7.64 -2.94 -13.35
C GLN A 59 -7.44 -4.06 -12.33
N LEU A 60 -8.53 -4.50 -11.68
CA LEU A 60 -8.59 -5.61 -10.74
C LEU A 60 -9.76 -6.52 -11.14
N ASN A 61 -9.60 -7.83 -10.93
CA ASN A 61 -10.74 -8.73 -10.86
C ASN A 61 -11.29 -8.82 -9.42
N MET A 62 -12.39 -9.56 -9.21
CA MET A 62 -13.03 -9.68 -7.88
C MET A 62 -12.09 -10.28 -6.82
N ASP A 63 -11.37 -11.36 -7.14
CA ASP A 63 -10.45 -12.00 -6.21
C ASP A 63 -9.31 -11.05 -5.81
N GLU A 64 -8.73 -10.33 -6.79
CA GLU A 64 -7.71 -9.32 -6.54
C GLU A 64 -8.24 -8.13 -5.73
N PHE A 65 -9.50 -7.73 -5.97
CA PHE A 65 -10.16 -6.67 -5.22
C PHE A 65 -10.28 -7.07 -3.74
N GLU A 66 -10.81 -8.26 -3.44
CA GLU A 66 -10.97 -8.75 -2.07
C GLU A 66 -9.62 -8.84 -1.35
N GLU A 67 -8.59 -9.38 -2.01
CA GLU A 67 -7.24 -9.48 -1.46
C GLU A 67 -6.64 -8.10 -1.15
N ILE A 68 -6.69 -7.17 -2.11
CA ILE A 68 -6.15 -5.80 -1.94
C ILE A 68 -6.92 -5.03 -0.88
N GLU A 69 -8.25 -5.14 -0.87
CA GLU A 69 -9.11 -4.51 0.13
C GLU A 69 -8.72 -4.98 1.53
N GLN A 70 -8.57 -6.30 1.72
CA GLN A 70 -8.19 -6.89 2.99
C GLN A 70 -6.79 -6.45 3.45
N ILE A 71 -5.80 -6.49 2.56
CA ILE A 71 -4.43 -6.06 2.85
C ILE A 71 -4.40 -4.58 3.23
N PHE A 72 -5.09 -3.74 2.46
CA PHE A 72 -5.14 -2.31 2.74
C PHE A 72 -5.91 -2.00 4.02
N ASN A 73 -6.94 -2.77 4.36
CA ASN A 73 -7.65 -2.65 5.63
C ASN A 73 -6.71 -2.92 6.83
N GLU A 74 -5.88 -3.97 6.75
CA GLU A 74 -4.96 -4.34 7.85
C GLU A 74 -3.84 -3.29 8.07
N LEU A 75 -3.36 -2.67 7.00
CA LEU A 75 -2.36 -1.61 7.07
C LEU A 75 -2.91 -0.37 7.78
N SER A 76 -2.17 0.19 8.73
CA SER A 76 -2.44 1.56 9.17
C SER A 76 -2.07 2.58 8.07
N GLU A 77 -2.59 3.80 8.18
CA GLU A 77 -2.19 4.91 7.30
C GLU A 77 -0.68 5.17 7.37
N ARG A 78 -0.10 5.18 8.57
CA ARG A 78 1.35 5.38 8.74
C ARG A 78 2.17 4.28 8.06
N GLU A 79 1.79 3.01 8.25
CA GLU A 79 2.49 1.88 7.62
C GLU A 79 2.43 1.95 6.10
N PHE A 80 1.27 2.28 5.54
CA PHE A 80 1.13 2.46 4.10
C PHE A 80 2.05 3.59 3.58
N LEU A 81 2.10 4.73 4.28
CA LEU A 81 2.94 5.86 3.89
C LEU A 81 4.44 5.52 3.99
N ILE A 82 4.86 4.80 5.03
CA ILE A 82 6.24 4.31 5.19
C ILE A 82 6.62 3.40 4.01
N LEU A 83 5.76 2.42 3.68
CA LEU A 83 5.98 1.53 2.54
C LEU A 83 6.04 2.31 1.21
N SER A 84 5.24 3.36 1.08
CA SER A 84 5.25 4.22 -0.12
C SER A 84 6.58 4.94 -0.27
N VAL A 85 7.11 5.51 0.82
CA VAL A 85 8.44 6.13 0.80
C VAL A 85 9.50 5.08 0.44
N LYS A 86 9.46 3.91 1.07
CA LYS A 86 10.40 2.82 0.78
C LYS A 86 10.37 2.39 -0.69
N TYR A 87 9.18 2.25 -1.26
CA TYR A 87 8.99 1.90 -2.67
C TYR A 87 9.57 2.93 -3.63
N GLU A 88 9.45 4.23 -3.32
CA GLU A 88 10.09 5.26 -4.14
C GLU A 88 11.62 5.16 -4.06
N PHE A 89 12.21 4.95 -2.88
CA PHE A 89 13.66 4.69 -2.76
C PHE A 89 14.10 3.47 -3.57
N GLU A 90 13.34 2.37 -3.53
CA GLU A 90 13.62 1.17 -4.32
C GLU A 90 13.63 1.42 -5.82
N LYS A 91 12.66 2.21 -6.32
CA LYS A 91 12.58 2.55 -7.75
C LYS A 91 13.76 3.41 -8.21
N HIS A 92 14.18 4.37 -7.41
CA HIS A 92 15.34 5.21 -7.71
C HIS A 92 16.64 4.38 -7.65
N ALA A 93 16.82 3.55 -6.63
CA ALA A 93 18.01 2.71 -6.54
C ALA A 93 18.12 1.69 -7.69
N ALA A 94 16.98 1.18 -8.17
CA ALA A 94 16.93 0.23 -9.28
C ALA A 94 17.39 0.81 -10.63
N SER A 95 17.33 2.14 -10.84
CA SER A 95 17.92 2.76 -12.04
C SER A 95 19.44 2.81 -11.98
N ASP A 96 20.00 3.02 -10.79
CA ASP A 96 21.40 3.42 -10.63
C ASP A 96 22.33 2.23 -10.32
N THR A 97 21.78 1.11 -9.83
CA THR A 97 22.57 -0.01 -9.28
C THR A 97 22.11 -1.39 -9.75
N ARG A 98 21.79 -1.54 -11.05
CA ARG A 98 21.23 -2.79 -11.62
C ARG A 98 22.09 -4.03 -11.40
N GLU A 99 23.40 -3.88 -11.29
CA GLU A 99 24.35 -4.99 -11.11
C GLU A 99 24.41 -5.52 -9.67
N LEU A 100 23.92 -4.74 -8.69
CA LEU A 100 23.88 -5.16 -7.29
C LEU A 100 22.71 -6.10 -7.03
N ASN A 101 22.90 -7.05 -6.10
CA ASN A 101 21.80 -7.87 -5.63
C ASN A 101 20.82 -7.04 -4.76
N PRO A 102 19.59 -7.53 -4.50
CA PRO A 102 18.58 -6.77 -3.77
C PRO A 102 18.99 -6.30 -2.36
N ALA A 103 19.81 -7.07 -1.63
CA ALA A 103 20.30 -6.69 -0.31
C ALA A 103 21.32 -5.56 -0.43
N GLN A 104 22.35 -5.75 -1.26
CA GLN A 104 23.36 -4.73 -1.55
C GLN A 104 22.75 -3.41 -2.02
N ARG A 105 21.73 -3.46 -2.88
CA ARG A 105 21.00 -2.26 -3.30
C ARG A 105 20.30 -1.56 -2.15
N THR A 106 19.70 -2.31 -1.23
CA THR A 106 18.95 -1.72 -0.12
C THR A 106 19.89 -0.97 0.82
N SER A 107 21.05 -1.56 1.08
CA SER A 107 22.05 -0.97 1.96
C SER A 107 22.61 0.36 1.43
N THR A 108 22.55 0.62 0.11
CA THR A 108 23.02 1.91 -0.44
C THR A 108 22.17 3.10 -0.04
N TYR A 109 20.88 2.91 0.26
CA TYR A 109 19.94 3.99 0.60
C TYR A 109 19.24 3.81 1.95
N TRP A 110 19.49 2.73 2.69
CA TRP A 110 18.77 2.42 3.93
C TRP A 110 18.88 3.53 4.98
N ALA A 111 20.07 4.12 5.14
CA ALA A 111 20.28 5.25 6.05
C ALA A 111 19.43 6.47 5.67
N ASP A 112 19.38 6.81 4.37
CA ASP A 112 18.59 7.93 3.85
C ASP A 112 17.10 7.68 4.00
N PHE A 113 16.65 6.44 3.75
CA PHE A 113 15.28 6.03 4.01
C PHE A 113 14.89 6.24 5.48
N LYS A 114 15.70 5.78 6.44
CA LYS A 114 15.44 5.98 7.87
C LYS A 114 15.38 7.46 8.24
N ASN A 115 16.31 8.26 7.71
CA ASN A 115 16.34 9.71 7.94
C ASN A 115 15.08 10.39 7.37
N GLU A 116 14.64 10.00 6.17
CA GLU A 116 13.42 10.52 5.54
C GLU A 116 12.17 10.19 6.37
N ILE A 117 12.06 8.95 6.86
CA ILE A 117 10.96 8.53 7.72
C ILE A 117 10.95 9.32 9.04
N LYS A 118 12.11 9.51 9.66
CA LYS A 118 12.25 10.34 10.86
C LYS A 118 11.81 11.78 10.59
N ASN A 119 12.26 12.37 9.50
CA ASN A 119 11.95 13.76 9.14
C ASN A 119 10.48 13.96 8.79
N LYS A 120 9.86 13.04 8.04
CA LYS A 120 8.46 13.15 7.60
C LYS A 120 7.45 12.81 8.69
N PHE A 121 7.74 11.79 9.50
CA PHE A 121 6.74 11.19 10.39
C PHE A 121 7.12 11.24 11.88
N GLY A 122 8.32 11.72 12.22
CA GLY A 122 8.83 11.75 13.59
C GLY A 122 9.08 10.36 14.18
N ILE A 123 9.34 9.36 13.32
CA ILE A 123 9.50 7.95 13.71
C ILE A 123 10.99 7.66 13.89
N GLU A 124 11.37 7.21 15.08
CA GLU A 124 12.74 6.76 15.36
C GLU A 124 13.00 5.35 14.82
N ALA A 125 14.28 4.98 14.66
CA ALA A 125 14.67 3.73 14.02
C ALA A 125 14.03 2.48 14.68
N ASP A 126 14.02 2.41 16.01
CA ASP A 126 13.46 1.26 16.74
C ASP A 126 11.94 1.11 16.54
N GLU A 127 11.21 2.24 16.48
CA GLU A 127 9.78 2.26 16.16
C GLU A 127 9.56 1.80 14.70
N LEU A 128 10.34 2.34 13.76
CA LEU A 128 10.27 1.95 12.35
C LEU A 128 10.48 0.45 12.17
N ASN A 129 11.47 -0.14 12.84
CA ASN A 129 11.73 -1.57 12.79
C ASN A 129 10.54 -2.39 13.29
N SER A 130 9.94 -1.97 14.40
CA SER A 130 8.73 -2.61 14.94
C SER A 130 7.54 -2.53 13.97
N MET A 131 7.39 -1.41 13.28
CA MET A 131 6.37 -1.24 12.25
C MET A 131 6.63 -2.14 11.03
N LEU A 132 7.86 -2.17 10.52
CA LEU A 132 8.23 -3.02 9.38
C LEU A 132 8.04 -4.51 9.70
N LEU A 133 8.34 -4.94 10.93
CA LEU A 133 8.07 -6.30 11.41
C LEU A 133 6.58 -6.65 11.39
N ARG A 134 5.71 -5.72 11.83
CA ARG A 134 4.26 -5.91 11.78
C ARG A 134 3.77 -6.02 10.34
N VAL A 135 4.24 -5.13 9.46
CA VAL A 135 3.85 -5.07 8.04
C VAL A 135 4.25 -6.32 7.26
N GLN A 136 5.24 -7.10 7.69
CA GLN A 136 5.56 -8.39 7.04
C GLN A 136 4.35 -9.33 6.97
N ARG A 137 3.44 -9.26 7.94
CA ARG A 137 2.25 -10.13 8.00
C ARG A 137 1.25 -9.86 6.88
N THR A 138 1.25 -8.64 6.33
CA THR A 138 0.38 -8.27 5.21
C THR A 138 0.97 -8.69 3.86
N GLY A 139 2.15 -9.32 3.84
CA GLY A 139 2.85 -9.68 2.62
C GLY A 139 3.41 -8.50 1.82
N CYS A 140 3.29 -7.25 2.31
CA CYS A 140 3.75 -6.04 1.62
C CYS A 140 5.26 -5.76 1.77
N TYR A 141 5.93 -6.41 2.73
CA TYR A 141 7.34 -6.19 3.03
C TYR A 141 8.05 -7.49 3.38
N ASN A 142 9.24 -7.70 2.82
CA ASN A 142 10.09 -8.85 3.08
C ASN A 142 11.50 -8.40 3.47
N ARG A 143 11.90 -8.76 4.70
CA ARG A 143 13.29 -8.66 5.15
C ARG A 143 14.19 -9.61 4.37
N HIS A 144 15.42 -9.19 4.13
CA HIS A 144 16.43 -10.09 3.57
C HIS A 144 16.76 -11.19 4.60
N LYS A 145 17.08 -12.39 4.12
CA LYS A 145 17.52 -13.51 4.95
C LYS A 145 19.00 -13.73 4.68
N GLY A 146 19.88 -13.44 5.64
CA GLY A 146 21.29 -13.81 5.60
C GLY A 146 21.49 -15.31 5.87
N TYR A 147 22.50 -15.92 5.23
CA TYR A 147 22.85 -17.35 5.39
C TYR A 147 23.88 -17.60 6.51
N TRP A 148 24.56 -16.55 6.97
CA TRP A 148 25.55 -16.51 8.05
C TRP A 148 25.48 -15.10 8.68
N ASP A 149 25.73 -14.96 9.99
CA ASP A 149 25.68 -13.73 10.82
C ASP A 149 24.27 -13.18 11.12
N GLU A 150 23.86 -12.88 12.36
CA GLU A 150 24.44 -11.98 13.38
C GLU A 150 24.62 -10.51 12.94
N SER A 151 24.46 -10.19 11.65
CA SER A 151 24.31 -8.81 11.21
C SER A 151 22.87 -8.37 11.45
N ASN A 152 22.71 -7.33 12.27
CA ASN A 152 21.45 -6.67 12.62
C ASN A 152 20.77 -5.97 11.42
N GLU A 153 20.91 -6.51 10.21
CA GLU A 153 20.35 -5.88 9.01
C GLU A 153 18.87 -6.23 8.93
N GLU A 154 18.06 -5.39 9.60
CA GLU A 154 16.59 -5.35 9.53
C GLU A 154 16.06 -4.84 8.17
N GLU A 155 16.97 -4.75 7.19
CA GLU A 155 16.72 -4.30 5.84
C GLU A 155 15.85 -5.28 5.07
N GLY A 156 15.15 -4.74 4.08
CA GLY A 156 14.19 -5.49 3.30
C GLY A 156 13.64 -4.67 2.16
N ASN A 157 12.80 -5.33 1.36
CA ASN A 157 12.16 -4.72 0.21
C ASN A 157 10.65 -4.82 0.31
N THR A 158 9.98 -3.85 -0.30
CA THR A 158 8.57 -3.99 -0.64
C THR A 158 8.39 -5.15 -1.62
N THR A 159 7.20 -5.73 -1.63
CA THR A 159 6.89 -6.92 -2.44
C THR A 159 6.07 -6.53 -3.68
N PRO A 160 5.92 -7.45 -4.65
CA PRO A 160 5.01 -7.25 -5.78
C PRO A 160 3.56 -6.95 -5.35
N ILE A 161 3.12 -7.48 -4.21
CA ILE A 161 1.80 -7.17 -3.62
C ILE A 161 1.70 -5.69 -3.28
N PHE A 162 2.72 -5.12 -2.64
CA PHE A 162 2.73 -3.68 -2.35
C PHE A 162 2.78 -2.85 -3.63
N ALA A 163 3.58 -3.27 -4.62
CA ALA A 163 3.61 -2.60 -5.92
C ALA A 163 2.22 -2.60 -6.58
N ARG A 164 1.51 -3.73 -6.55
CA ARG A 164 0.13 -3.86 -7.07
C ARG A 164 -0.83 -2.92 -6.32
N LEU A 165 -0.81 -2.94 -4.98
CA LEU A 165 -1.59 -2.03 -4.15
C LEU A 165 -1.29 -0.55 -4.48
N ARG A 166 -0.02 -0.20 -4.74
CA ARG A 166 0.39 1.17 -5.08
C ARG A 166 -0.09 1.61 -6.47
N THR A 167 -0.36 0.69 -7.40
CA THR A 167 -0.93 1.03 -8.71
C THR A 167 -2.40 1.46 -8.63
N VAL A 168 -3.14 0.92 -7.66
CA VAL A 168 -4.57 1.22 -7.50
C VAL A 168 -4.81 2.34 -6.50
N VAL A 169 -3.94 2.49 -5.51
CA VAL A 169 -4.04 3.58 -4.54
C VAL A 169 -3.05 4.70 -4.87
N SER A 170 -3.58 5.83 -5.35
CA SER A 170 -2.84 7.07 -5.51
C SER A 170 -3.00 7.97 -4.29
N PHE A 171 -1.89 8.43 -3.73
CA PHE A 171 -1.85 9.54 -2.81
C PHE A 171 -1.22 10.72 -3.52
N GLU A 172 -2.02 11.73 -3.85
CA GLU A 172 -1.51 13.07 -4.07
C GLU A 172 -1.05 13.60 -2.71
N GLN A 173 0.24 13.96 -2.61
CA GLN A 173 0.80 14.67 -1.47
C GLN A 173 0.51 16.16 -1.59
#